data_AF-A0A8T3X657-F1
#
_entry.id   AF-A0A8T3X657-F1
#
_cell.length_a   1.000
_cell.length_b   1.000
_cell.length_c   1.000
_cell.angle_alpha   90.00
_cell.angle_beta   90.00
_cell.angle_gamma   90.00
#
_symmetry.space_group_name_H-M   'P 1'
#
loop_
_entity.id
_entity.type
_entity.pdbx_description
1 polymer ?
#
loop_
_entity_poly.entity_id
_entity_poly.type
_entity_poly.pdbx_seq_one_letter_code
_entity_poly.pdbx_strand_id
1 'polypeptide(L)'
;MKEFFNVISHGRRNARHRRKGGETFRHRAAADAGECRKERGVLRDNLKKWTKWHIGTLKSMYVDVLYPTNQFAFADTFKKCDVIIDALVGYGINRPPSGFYESLIKMANESGKKILSIDMPTGMNPDTGGPYGACMKAKWTLSVGMPKKGLLEKKAKDFTGMLYLCDIGIPPEVYELLQIKYENPFDRNEIVKL
;
A
#
# COMPACT_ATOMS: atom_id res chain seq x y z
N MET A 1 -6.41 -7.03 12.87
CA MET A 1 -5.84 -6.81 11.53
C MET A 1 -6.46 -5.51 11.00
N LYS A 2 -5.66 -4.45 10.83
CA LYS A 2 -6.15 -3.19 10.23
C LYS A 2 -5.94 -3.35 8.73
N GLU A 3 -7.00 -3.65 7.99
CA GLU A 3 -6.91 -3.91 6.55
C GLU A 3 -6.90 -2.58 5.78
N PHE A 4 -5.80 -2.28 5.09
CA PHE A 4 -5.74 -1.23 4.09
C PHE A 4 -5.35 -1.87 2.76
N PHE A 5 -6.24 -1.78 1.77
CA PHE A 5 -5.97 -2.21 0.41
C PHE A 5 -5.92 -0.97 -0.47
N ASN A 6 -4.81 -0.76 -1.18
CA ASN A 6 -4.75 0.06 -2.38
C ASN A 6 -3.65 -0.47 -3.30
N VAL A 7 -4.03 -1.28 -4.28
CA VAL A 7 -3.19 -1.50 -5.47
C VAL A 7 -3.45 -0.31 -6.40
N ILE A 8 -2.57 0.68 -6.37
CA ILE A 8 -2.65 1.81 -7.31
C ILE A 8 -2.00 1.39 -8.62
N SER A 9 -2.80 1.04 -9.63
CA SER A 9 -2.29 0.94 -11.00
C SER A 9 -2.49 2.29 -11.69
N HIS A 10 -1.39 2.96 -12.07
CA HIS A 10 -1.46 4.08 -13.01
C HIS A 10 -1.61 3.52 -14.41
N GLY A 11 -2.83 3.10 -14.78
CA GLY A 11 -3.15 2.92 -16.19
C GLY A 11 -3.11 4.28 -16.87
N ARG A 12 -2.24 4.48 -17.87
CA ARG A 12 -2.22 5.69 -18.71
C ARG A 12 -3.60 5.89 -19.35
N ARG A 13 -4.49 6.66 -18.71
CA ARG A 13 -5.69 7.21 -19.34
C ARG A 13 -5.32 8.58 -19.86
N ASN A 14 -5.16 8.68 -21.18
CA ASN A 14 -5.07 9.95 -21.90
C ASN A 14 -6.21 10.88 -21.44
N ALA A 15 -5.85 11.96 -20.76
CA ALA A 15 -6.78 13.02 -20.41
C ALA A 15 -7.30 13.67 -21.71
N ARG A 16 -8.55 13.39 -22.09
CA ARG A 16 -9.24 14.14 -23.15
C ARG A 16 -9.87 15.38 -22.54
N HIS A 17 -9.33 16.54 -22.85
CA HIS A 17 -10.03 17.81 -22.72
C HIS A 17 -11.32 17.76 -23.55
N ARG A 18 -12.47 18.09 -22.93
CA ARG A 18 -13.74 18.33 -23.62
C ARG A 18 -13.63 19.61 -24.45
N ARG A 19 -13.67 19.50 -25.78
CA ARG A 19 -14.13 20.61 -26.64
C ARG A 19 -15.66 20.65 -26.61
N LYS A 20 -16.22 21.85 -26.45
CA LYS A 20 -17.64 22.15 -26.65
C LYS A 20 -17.96 21.98 -28.14
N GLY A 21 -19.01 21.23 -28.46
CA GLY A 21 -19.49 21.02 -29.83
C GLY A 21 -20.04 19.61 -29.98
N GLY A 22 -21.35 19.51 -30.25
CA GLY A 22 -22.12 18.28 -30.12
C GLY A 22 -21.66 17.15 -31.03
N GLU A 23 -21.52 15.97 -30.43
CA GLU A 23 -21.83 14.67 -31.02
C GLU A 23 -21.83 13.64 -29.90
N THR A 24 -22.97 12.97 -29.71
CA THR A 24 -23.17 11.99 -28.63
C THR A 24 -22.53 10.65 -29.03
N PHE A 25 -21.24 10.48 -28.76
CA PHE A 25 -20.62 9.16 -28.88
C PHE A 25 -20.95 8.30 -27.66
N ARG A 26 -21.96 7.43 -27.81
CA ARG A 26 -22.21 6.32 -26.89
C ARG A 26 -21.07 5.31 -27.02
N HIS A 27 -20.05 5.42 -26.17
CA HIS A 27 -19.12 4.31 -25.98
C HIS A 27 -19.70 3.32 -24.97
N ARG A 28 -20.27 2.25 -25.52
CA ARG A 28 -20.55 1.01 -24.81
C ARG A 28 -19.18 0.40 -24.47
N ALA A 29 -18.74 0.51 -23.21
CA ALA A 29 -17.62 -0.28 -22.73
C ALA A 29 -18.04 -1.74 -22.80
N ALA A 30 -17.40 -2.52 -23.69
CA ALA A 30 -17.56 -3.95 -23.76
C ALA A 30 -17.20 -4.51 -22.39
N ALA A 31 -18.21 -5.07 -21.74
CA ALA A 31 -18.05 -5.86 -20.55
C ALA A 31 -17.39 -7.19 -20.97
N ASP A 32 -16.07 -7.29 -20.84
CA ASP A 32 -15.47 -8.56 -20.44
C ASP A 32 -15.55 -8.64 -18.92
N ALA A 33 -16.79 -8.80 -18.48
CA ALA A 33 -17.17 -9.16 -17.12
C ALA A 33 -17.30 -10.68 -17.05
N GLY A 34 -16.20 -11.39 -17.28
CA GLY A 34 -16.03 -12.73 -16.74
C GLY A 34 -15.47 -12.57 -15.32
N GLU A 35 -16.33 -12.72 -14.31
CA GLU A 35 -16.01 -12.73 -12.86
C GLU A 35 -16.00 -11.41 -12.05
N CYS A 36 -16.38 -10.27 -12.62
CA CYS A 36 -16.68 -9.08 -11.78
C CYS A 36 -18.18 -8.95 -11.55
N ARG A 37 -18.77 -9.83 -10.74
CA ARG A 37 -20.18 -9.70 -10.34
C ARG A 37 -20.37 -8.49 -9.42
N LYS A 38 -21.50 -7.80 -9.59
CA LYS A 38 -22.10 -6.86 -8.63
C LYS A 38 -22.60 -7.60 -7.38
N GLU A 39 -21.76 -8.41 -6.75
CA GLU A 39 -22.09 -9.07 -5.50
C GLU A 39 -21.48 -8.30 -4.34
N ARG A 40 -22.33 -8.08 -3.32
CA ARG A 40 -22.03 -7.38 -2.08
C ARG A 40 -20.92 -8.15 -1.35
N GLY A 41 -19.67 -7.88 -1.70
CA GLY A 41 -18.52 -8.53 -1.07
C GLY A 41 -18.43 -8.12 0.40
N VAL A 42 -18.35 -9.12 1.28
CA VAL A 42 -18.17 -9.05 2.74
C VAL A 42 -17.15 -7.98 3.19
N LEU A 43 -16.17 -7.68 2.34
CA LEU A 43 -15.14 -6.65 2.55
C LEU A 43 -15.68 -5.22 2.61
N ARG A 44 -16.82 -4.89 1.97
CA ARG A 44 -17.31 -3.50 1.88
C ARG A 44 -18.07 -3.06 3.13
N ASP A 45 -18.73 -4.00 3.80
CA ASP A 45 -19.67 -3.70 4.87
C ASP A 45 -18.94 -3.42 6.20
N ASN A 46 -17.82 -4.10 6.44
CA ASN A 46 -17.03 -4.01 7.69
C ASN A 46 -15.88 -2.97 7.70
N LEU A 47 -15.77 -2.12 6.68
CA LEU A 47 -14.74 -1.06 6.67
C LEU A 47 -15.05 0.03 7.71
N LYS A 48 -13.99 0.50 8.39
CA LYS A 48 -14.08 1.66 9.28
C LYS A 48 -14.54 2.90 8.50
N LYS A 49 -15.22 3.81 9.18
CA LYS A 49 -15.73 5.08 8.61
C LYS A 49 -14.65 5.83 7.81
N TRP A 50 -13.46 5.98 8.39
CA TRP A 50 -12.32 6.66 7.75
C TRP A 50 -11.81 5.97 6.50
N THR A 51 -11.74 4.63 6.49
CA THR A 51 -11.36 3.86 5.30
C THR A 51 -12.37 4.07 4.16
N LYS A 52 -13.67 4.08 4.48
CA LYS A 52 -14.74 4.39 3.52
C LYS A 52 -14.58 5.81 2.95
N TRP A 53 -14.19 6.78 3.78
CA TRP A 53 -13.94 8.16 3.35
C TRP A 53 -12.71 8.28 2.42
N HIS A 54 -11.58 7.64 2.75
CA HIS A 54 -10.40 7.61 1.88
C HIS A 54 -10.70 6.97 0.52
N ILE A 55 -11.45 5.86 0.50
CA ILE A 55 -11.91 5.23 -0.75
C ILE A 55 -12.80 6.19 -1.56
N GLY A 56 -13.68 6.95 -0.89
CA GLY A 56 -14.49 7.97 -1.54
C GLY A 56 -13.64 9.04 -2.22
N THR A 57 -12.61 9.52 -1.53
CA THR A 57 -11.65 10.49 -2.06
C THR A 57 -10.92 9.96 -3.29
N LEU A 58 -10.40 8.72 -3.23
CA LEU A 58 -9.74 8.07 -4.36
C LEU A 58 -10.66 7.96 -5.58
N LYS A 59 -11.93 7.62 -5.37
CA LYS A 59 -12.92 7.55 -6.46
C LYS A 59 -13.22 8.92 -7.06
N SER A 60 -13.30 9.96 -6.24
CA SER A 60 -13.45 11.35 -6.72
C SER A 60 -12.23 11.83 -7.51
N MET A 61 -11.05 11.25 -7.27
CA MET A 61 -9.83 11.46 -8.04
C MET A 61 -9.70 10.52 -9.26
N TYR A 62 -10.75 9.77 -9.60
CA TYR A 62 -10.79 8.81 -10.71
C TYR A 62 -9.76 7.67 -10.60
N VAL A 63 -9.32 7.35 -9.38
CA VAL A 63 -8.50 6.16 -9.11
C VAL A 63 -9.39 4.92 -9.14
N ASP A 64 -9.00 3.91 -9.92
CA ASP A 64 -9.69 2.63 -9.97
C ASP A 64 -9.49 1.88 -8.64
N VAL A 65 -10.59 1.67 -7.92
CA VAL A 65 -10.59 0.88 -6.68
C VAL A 65 -11.14 -0.50 -6.96
N LEU A 66 -10.28 -1.51 -6.89
CA LEU A 66 -10.62 -2.90 -7.13
C LEU A 66 -11.00 -3.59 -5.81
N TYR A 67 -12.07 -4.37 -5.86
CA TYR A 67 -12.51 -5.23 -4.74
C TYR A 67 -12.37 -6.69 -5.20
N PRO A 68 -11.22 -7.33 -4.92
CA PRO A 68 -10.96 -8.69 -5.34
C PRO A 68 -11.92 -9.66 -4.63
N THR A 69 -12.47 -10.60 -5.38
CA THR A 69 -13.29 -11.70 -4.85
C THR A 69 -12.43 -12.91 -4.47
N ASN A 70 -11.24 -13.03 -5.05
CA ASN A 70 -10.25 -14.07 -4.77
C ASN A 70 -8.81 -13.57 -5.08
N GLN A 71 -7.80 -14.37 -4.73
CA GLN A 71 -6.37 -14.00 -4.89
C GLN A 71 -5.92 -13.82 -6.35
N PHE A 72 -6.58 -14.46 -7.32
CA PHE A 72 -6.21 -14.39 -8.73
C PHE A 72 -6.69 -13.10 -9.42
N ALA A 73 -7.63 -12.39 -8.81
CA ALA A 73 -8.22 -11.15 -9.36
C ALA A 73 -7.18 -10.05 -9.67
N PHE A 74 -5.98 -10.13 -9.10
CA PHE A 74 -4.92 -9.14 -9.34
C PHE A 74 -3.89 -9.53 -10.39
N ALA A 75 -3.87 -10.77 -10.89
CA ALA A 75 -2.79 -11.25 -11.76
C ALA A 75 -2.56 -10.32 -12.98
N ASP A 76 -3.62 -9.87 -13.63
CA ASP A 76 -3.52 -8.94 -14.75
C ASP A 76 -3.17 -7.51 -14.32
N THR A 77 -3.58 -7.11 -13.11
CA THR A 77 -3.25 -5.80 -12.55
C THR A 77 -1.74 -5.70 -12.27
N PHE A 78 -1.15 -6.74 -11.68
CA PHE A 78 0.29 -6.81 -11.44
C PHE A 78 1.10 -6.73 -12.74
N LYS A 79 0.64 -7.37 -13.83
CA LYS A 79 1.32 -7.28 -15.13
C LYS A 79 1.35 -5.85 -15.68
N LYS A 80 0.26 -5.11 -15.50
CA LYS A 80 0.04 -3.77 -16.07
C LYS A 80 0.60 -2.62 -15.24
N CYS A 81 1.00 -2.84 -13.98
CA CYS A 81 1.57 -1.78 -13.15
C CYS A 81 3.08 -1.64 -13.35
N ASP A 82 3.61 -0.44 -13.10
CA ASP A 82 5.05 -0.16 -13.08
C ASP A 82 5.65 -0.36 -11.68
N VAL A 83 4.86 -0.09 -10.64
CA VAL A 83 5.23 -0.14 -9.22
C VAL A 83 4.06 -0.69 -8.41
N ILE A 84 4.36 -1.47 -7.38
CA ILE A 84 3.42 -1.94 -6.36
C ILE A 84 3.65 -1.12 -5.09
N ILE A 85 2.57 -0.62 -4.50
CA ILE A 85 2.61 -0.01 -3.17
C ILE A 85 2.07 -1.02 -2.17
N ASP A 86 2.94 -1.50 -1.30
CA ASP A 86 2.60 -2.37 -0.19
C ASP A 86 2.17 -1.53 1.02
N ALA A 87 0.85 -1.47 1.21
CA ALA A 87 0.21 -0.84 2.37
C ALA A 87 -0.77 -1.82 3.04
N LEU A 88 -0.52 -3.14 2.90
CA LEU A 88 -1.43 -4.18 3.37
C LEU A 88 -1.48 -4.25 4.90
N VAL A 89 -0.29 -4.38 5.53
CA VAL A 89 -0.14 -4.42 6.99
C VAL A 89 1.19 -3.77 7.38
N GLY A 90 1.13 -2.68 8.15
CA GLY A 90 2.32 -2.06 8.76
C GLY A 90 2.81 -2.78 10.02
N TYR A 91 3.34 -2.03 10.98
CA TYR A 91 3.94 -2.57 12.21
C TYR A 91 3.00 -3.41 13.10
N GLY A 92 1.69 -3.32 12.92
CA GLY A 92 0.69 -4.02 13.74
C GLY A 92 0.56 -5.54 13.48
N ILE A 93 1.43 -6.12 12.66
CA ILE A 93 1.49 -7.56 12.42
C ILE A 93 2.16 -8.28 13.59
N ASN A 94 1.57 -9.40 14.04
CA ASN A 94 2.07 -10.21 15.15
C ASN A 94 2.02 -11.71 14.88
N ARG A 95 1.78 -12.10 13.62
CA ARG A 95 1.66 -13.49 13.17
C ARG A 95 1.96 -13.58 11.67
N PRO A 96 2.29 -14.76 11.15
CA PRO A 96 2.53 -14.95 9.72
C PRO A 96 1.29 -14.55 8.90
N PRO A 97 1.46 -13.82 7.76
CA PRO A 97 0.38 -13.67 6.79
C PRO A 97 -0.09 -15.03 6.31
N SER A 98 -1.40 -15.18 6.07
CA SER A 98 -1.99 -16.43 5.60
C SER A 98 -3.07 -16.20 4.56
N GLY A 99 -3.41 -17.24 3.80
CA GLY A 99 -4.49 -17.25 2.83
C GLY A 99 -4.33 -16.17 1.77
N PHE A 100 -5.29 -15.25 1.71
CA PHE A 100 -5.30 -14.17 0.73
C PHE A 100 -4.07 -13.26 0.81
N TYR A 101 -3.68 -12.82 2.02
CA TYR A 101 -2.52 -11.94 2.20
C TYR A 101 -1.21 -12.61 1.82
N GLU A 102 -1.04 -13.89 2.22
CA GLU A 102 0.14 -14.67 1.83
C GLU A 102 0.24 -14.81 0.31
N SER A 103 -0.88 -15.09 -0.36
CA SER A 103 -0.94 -15.21 -1.82
C SER A 103 -0.56 -13.90 -2.51
N LEU A 104 -1.06 -12.75 -2.01
CA LEU A 104 -0.70 -11.43 -2.55
C LEU A 104 0.79 -11.12 -2.41
N ILE A 105 1.39 -11.46 -1.26
CA ILE A 105 2.82 -11.25 -1.04
C ILE A 105 3.64 -12.08 -2.03
N LYS A 106 3.29 -13.36 -2.22
CA LYS A 106 3.96 -14.24 -3.18
C LYS A 106 3.85 -13.69 -4.61
N MET A 107 2.63 -13.38 -5.04
CA MET A 107 2.38 -12.80 -6.38
C MET A 107 3.12 -11.49 -6.60
N ALA A 108 3.15 -10.59 -5.61
CA ALA A 108 3.87 -9.33 -5.69
C ALA A 108 5.38 -9.56 -5.85
N ASN A 109 5.96 -10.42 -5.02
CA ASN A 109 7.38 -10.77 -5.07
C ASN A 109 7.77 -11.46 -6.39
N GLU A 110 6.89 -12.30 -6.94
CA GLU A 110 7.11 -13.04 -8.20
C GLU A 110 6.84 -12.20 -9.46
N SER A 111 6.15 -11.06 -9.33
CA SER A 111 5.74 -10.22 -10.47
C SER A 111 6.90 -9.54 -11.22
N GLY A 112 8.10 -9.50 -10.63
CA GLY A 112 9.25 -8.75 -11.13
C GLY A 112 9.10 -7.22 -11.06
N LYS A 113 8.02 -6.71 -10.44
CA LYS A 113 7.77 -5.27 -10.29
C LYS A 113 8.48 -4.71 -9.07
N LYS A 114 8.78 -3.41 -9.10
CA LYS A 114 9.36 -2.70 -7.95
C LYS A 114 8.28 -2.51 -6.88
N ILE A 115 8.62 -2.79 -5.64
CA ILE A 115 7.71 -2.65 -4.50
C ILE A 115 8.16 -1.51 -3.59
N LEU A 116 7.24 -0.61 -3.24
CA LEU A 116 7.39 0.40 -2.19
C LEU A 116 6.52 -0.02 -1.00
N SER A 117 7.13 -0.36 0.12
CA SER A 117 6.40 -0.67 1.36
C SER A 117 6.22 0.59 2.21
N ILE A 118 5.01 0.80 2.70
CA ILE A 118 4.67 1.91 3.60
C ILE A 118 4.69 1.39 5.02
N ASP A 119 5.35 2.13 5.90
CA ASP A 119 5.62 1.82 7.31
C ASP A 119 6.61 0.65 7.51
N MET A 120 6.27 -0.54 6.99
CA MET A 120 7.02 -1.79 7.10
C MET A 120 6.72 -2.68 5.87
N PRO A 121 7.66 -3.52 5.40
CA PRO A 121 7.30 -4.61 4.49
C PRO A 121 6.29 -5.55 5.14
N THR A 122 5.13 -5.75 4.51
CA THR A 122 4.09 -6.64 5.04
C THR A 122 4.66 -8.05 5.25
N GLY A 123 4.49 -8.61 6.44
CA GLY A 123 5.03 -9.92 6.83
C GLY A 123 6.30 -9.85 7.69
N MET A 124 6.92 -8.68 7.81
CA MET A 124 8.09 -8.45 8.66
C MET A 124 7.70 -8.31 10.14
N ASN A 125 8.49 -8.90 11.03
CA ASN A 125 8.39 -8.69 12.46
C ASN A 125 8.98 -7.31 12.84
N PRO A 126 8.20 -6.43 13.49
CA PRO A 126 8.60 -5.05 13.78
C PRO A 126 9.73 -4.92 14.80
N ASP A 127 10.03 -5.98 15.56
CA ASP A 127 11.04 -5.96 16.63
C ASP A 127 12.35 -6.64 16.22
N THR A 128 12.27 -7.67 15.37
CA THR A 128 13.44 -8.51 15.01
C THR A 128 13.96 -8.28 13.59
N GLY A 129 13.17 -7.64 12.72
CA GLY A 129 13.50 -7.43 11.31
C GLY A 129 13.47 -8.67 10.44
N GLY A 130 13.21 -9.85 11.03
CA GLY A 130 13.00 -11.10 10.30
C GLY A 130 11.54 -11.25 9.87
N PRO A 131 11.26 -12.14 8.90
CA PRO A 131 9.89 -12.43 8.50
C PRO A 131 9.17 -13.30 9.54
N TYR A 132 7.87 -13.09 9.75
CA TYR A 132 7.02 -14.08 10.41
C TYR A 132 6.71 -15.28 9.50
N GLY A 133 6.74 -15.09 8.18
CA GLY A 133 6.41 -16.08 7.16
C GLY A 133 6.64 -15.51 5.77
N ALA A 134 5.63 -15.50 4.91
CA ALA A 134 5.71 -14.71 3.68
C ALA A 134 5.92 -13.23 4.02
N CYS A 135 6.93 -12.60 3.41
CA CYS A 135 7.26 -11.20 3.61
C CYS A 135 7.50 -10.51 2.27
N MET A 136 7.00 -9.28 2.16
CA MET A 136 7.20 -8.43 0.99
C MET A 136 8.70 -8.13 0.82
N LYS A 137 9.21 -8.20 -0.41
CA LYS A 137 10.59 -7.84 -0.76
C LYS A 137 10.60 -6.47 -1.41
N ALA A 138 10.66 -5.44 -0.58
CA ALA A 138 10.58 -4.06 -1.02
C ALA A 138 11.88 -3.61 -1.70
N LYS A 139 11.75 -2.80 -2.75
CA LYS A 139 12.86 -2.00 -3.27
C LYS A 139 13.09 -0.76 -2.42
N TRP A 140 12.00 -0.21 -1.89
CA TRP A 140 12.00 0.96 -1.04
C TRP A 140 11.03 0.75 0.12
N THR A 141 11.40 1.22 1.30
CA THR A 141 10.51 1.25 2.47
C THR A 141 10.42 2.68 2.98
N LEU A 142 9.20 3.22 3.11
CA LEU A 142 8.94 4.52 3.71
C LEU A 142 8.34 4.32 5.11
N SER A 143 9.19 4.32 6.12
CA SER A 143 8.76 4.30 7.53
C SER A 143 8.08 5.62 7.89
N VAL A 144 6.99 5.56 8.64
CA VAL A 144 6.26 6.76 9.09
C VAL A 144 6.51 7.02 10.58
N GLY A 145 6.68 8.29 10.96
CA GLY A 145 6.94 8.70 12.33
C GLY A 145 8.36 8.34 12.78
N MET A 146 8.52 7.24 13.51
CA MET A 146 9.82 6.71 13.96
C MET A 146 10.16 5.39 13.26
N PRO A 147 11.45 5.10 13.00
CA PRO A 147 11.85 3.79 12.51
C PRO A 147 11.53 2.73 13.56
N LYS A 148 10.83 1.68 13.15
CA LYS A 148 10.61 0.49 13.98
C LYS A 148 11.95 -0.22 14.15
N LYS A 149 12.21 -0.77 15.35
CA LYS A 149 13.48 -1.44 15.67
C LYS A 149 13.90 -2.45 14.62
N GLY A 150 12.97 -3.32 14.22
CA GLY A 150 13.18 -4.35 13.23
C GLY A 150 13.70 -3.83 11.88
N LEU A 151 13.34 -2.62 11.45
CA LEU A 151 13.84 -2.03 10.20
C LEU A 151 15.34 -1.73 10.23
N LEU A 152 15.91 -1.55 11.42
CA LEU A 152 17.31 -1.23 11.63
C LEU A 152 18.17 -2.49 11.85
N GLU A 153 17.53 -3.66 12.01
CA GLU A 153 18.21 -4.93 12.20
C GLU A 153 18.86 -5.42 10.90
N LYS A 154 19.99 -6.12 11.02
CA LYS A 154 20.74 -6.64 9.85
C LYS A 154 19.86 -7.53 8.96
N LYS A 155 18.95 -8.31 9.56
CA LYS A 155 18.04 -9.23 8.86
C LYS A 155 17.02 -8.51 7.97
N ALA A 156 16.67 -7.25 8.29
CA ALA A 156 15.68 -6.51 7.52
C ALA A 156 16.19 -6.08 6.14
N LYS A 157 17.51 -5.98 5.96
CA LYS A 157 18.13 -5.54 4.70
C LYS A 157 17.72 -6.37 3.49
N ASP A 158 17.36 -7.64 3.70
CA ASP A 158 16.91 -8.55 2.64
C ASP A 158 15.48 -8.24 2.14
N PHE A 159 14.74 -7.39 2.87
CA PHE A 159 13.32 -7.12 2.62
C PHE A 159 12.99 -5.63 2.49
N THR A 160 13.77 -4.72 3.10
CA THR A 160 13.42 -3.29 3.16
C THR A 160 13.89 -2.48 1.95
N GLY A 161 14.94 -2.95 1.26
CA GLY A 161 15.58 -2.16 0.21
C GLY A 161 16.15 -0.85 0.76
N MET A 162 15.97 0.27 0.04
CA MET A 162 16.35 1.58 0.59
C MET A 162 15.32 2.05 1.59
N LEU A 163 15.76 2.36 2.81
CA LEU A 163 14.91 2.81 3.90
C LEU A 163 14.85 4.34 3.94
N TYR A 164 13.63 4.86 4.02
CA TYR A 164 13.33 6.27 4.22
C TYR A 164 12.46 6.44 5.46
N LEU A 165 12.56 7.59 6.08
CA LEU A 165 11.70 8.05 7.16
C LEU A 165 10.88 9.23 6.66
N CYS A 166 9.58 9.23 6.96
CA CYS A 166 8.63 10.29 6.62
C CYS A 166 8.12 10.97 7.89
N ASP A 167 8.15 12.30 7.91
CA ASP A 167 7.49 13.08 8.95
C ASP A 167 5.98 12.99 8.79
N ILE A 168 5.28 12.77 9.89
CA ILE A 168 3.82 12.77 9.94
C ILE A 168 3.27 13.83 10.90
N GLY A 169 4.13 14.77 11.33
CA GLY A 169 3.77 15.89 12.19
C GLY A 169 3.55 15.48 13.64
N ILE A 170 4.33 14.51 14.15
CA ILE A 170 4.32 14.20 15.60
C ILE A 170 4.97 15.38 16.33
N PRO A 171 4.26 16.07 17.25
CA PRO A 171 4.84 17.19 17.98
C PRO A 171 6.05 16.74 18.83
N PRO A 172 7.16 17.51 18.86
CA PRO A 172 8.34 17.17 19.66
C PRO A 172 8.05 16.87 21.13
N GLU A 173 7.05 17.54 21.71
CA GLU A 173 6.59 17.40 23.09
C GLU A 173 6.10 15.98 23.40
N VAL A 174 5.63 15.23 22.40
CA VAL A 174 5.25 13.82 22.56
C VAL A 174 6.48 12.98 22.90
N TYR A 175 7.64 13.25 22.28
CA TYR A 175 8.87 12.52 22.56
C TYR A 175 9.44 12.90 23.93
N GLU A 176 9.35 14.18 24.31
CA GLU A 176 9.74 14.66 25.65
C GLU A 176 8.92 13.98 26.75
N LEU A 177 7.59 13.94 26.59
CA LEU A 177 6.68 13.28 27.53
C LEU A 177 6.99 11.79 27.70
N LEU A 178 7.40 11.13 26.61
CA LEU A 178 7.79 9.71 26.61
C LEU A 178 9.25 9.48 27.01
N GLN A 179 10.00 10.54 27.35
CA GLN A 179 11.43 10.49 27.68
C GLN A 179 12.28 9.84 26.58
N ILE A 180 11.86 9.99 25.33
CA ILE A 180 12.57 9.51 24.15
C ILE A 180 13.48 10.64 23.67
N LYS A 181 14.79 10.37 23.57
CA LYS A 181 15.72 11.29 22.92
C LYS A 181 15.31 11.45 21.47
N TYR A 182 14.85 12.65 21.10
CA TYR A 182 14.44 12.99 19.74
C TYR A 182 15.27 14.16 19.23
N GLU A 183 15.91 13.94 18.09
CA GLU A 183 16.53 14.98 17.29
C GLU A 183 15.78 14.99 15.98
N ASN A 184 15.25 16.15 15.56
CA ASN A 184 14.47 16.24 14.33
C ASN A 184 15.35 15.85 13.12
N PRO A 185 15.11 14.68 12.48
CA PRO A 185 15.97 14.23 11.40
C PRO A 185 15.61 14.89 10.05
N PHE A 186 14.48 15.61 10.00
CA PHE A 186 13.86 16.09 8.77
C PHE A 186 14.41 17.45 8.31
N ASP A 187 14.90 18.29 9.22
CA ASP A 187 15.30 19.68 8.91
C ASP A 187 14.25 20.39 8.01
N ARG A 188 14.58 20.69 6.75
CA ARG A 188 13.64 21.28 5.75
C ARG A 188 12.95 20.26 4.84
N ASN A 189 13.20 18.96 5.00
CA ASN A 189 12.69 17.89 4.13
C ASN A 189 11.69 17.00 4.86
N GLU A 190 10.55 16.70 4.26
CA GLU A 190 9.55 15.80 4.86
C GLU A 190 9.96 14.31 4.84
N ILE A 191 10.97 13.98 4.02
CA ILE A 191 11.48 12.61 3.86
C ILE A 191 13.00 12.61 3.90
N VAL A 192 13.56 11.71 4.71
CA VAL A 192 15.01 11.49 4.79
C VAL A 192 15.35 10.02 4.59
N LYS A 193 16.55 9.77 4.07
CA LYS A 193 17.08 8.42 3.92
C LYS A 193 17.78 8.01 5.21
N LEU A 194 17.51 6.79 5.70
CA LEU A 194 18.16 6.19 6.86
C LEU A 194 19.35 5.31 6.46
#